data_AF-A0A355W4I3-F1
#
_entry.id   AF-A0A355W4I3-F1
#
_cell.length_a   1.000
_cell.length_b   1.000
_cell.length_c   1.000
_cell.angle_alpha   90.00
_cell.angle_beta   90.00
_cell.angle_gamma   90.00
#
_symmetry.space_group_name_H-M   'P 1'
#
loop_
_entity.id
_entity.type
_entity.pdbx_description
1 polymer ?
#
loop_
_entity_poly.entity_id
_entity_poly.type
_entity_poly.pdbx_seq_one_letter_code
_entity_poly.pdbx_strand_id
1 'polypeptide(L)' 'MQVNVINNDLERAMRILKKKIQNDGLFKRLKLKKSYEKPSEYKRRKMRESLRRQRITASRKKYQKVQRFQRF' A
#
# COMPACT_ATOMS: atom_id res chain seq x y z
N MET A 1 -13.92 -5.96 -8.27
CA MET A 1 -12.54 -6.28 -8.71
C MET A 1 -12.55 -7.68 -9.31
N GLN A 2 -12.22 -7.81 -10.59
CA GLN A 2 -12.25 -9.10 -11.31
C GLN A 2 -10.87 -9.36 -11.95
N VAL A 3 -10.50 -10.62 -12.08
CA VAL A 3 -9.25 -11.08 -12.72
C VAL A 3 -9.59 -12.26 -13.61
N ASN A 4 -9.24 -12.14 -14.90
CA ASN A 4 -9.44 -13.20 -15.87
C ASN A 4 -8.26 -14.18 -15.78
N VAL A 5 -8.55 -15.47 -15.89
CA VAL A 5 -7.54 -16.53 -15.96
C VAL A 5 -7.12 -16.67 -17.42
N ILE A 6 -5.82 -16.64 -17.68
CA ILE A 6 -5.25 -16.81 -19.02
C ILE A 6 -4.39 -18.07 -18.99
N ASN A 7 -4.48 -18.91 -20.02
CA ASN A 7 -3.69 -20.13 -20.19
C ASN A 7 -3.84 -21.16 -19.06
N ASN A 8 -5.03 -21.26 -18.46
CA ASN A 8 -5.33 -22.15 -17.32
C ASN A 8 -4.43 -21.93 -16.07
N ASP A 9 -3.75 -20.77 -15.96
CA ASP A 9 -2.88 -20.46 -14.83
C ASP A 9 -3.69 -19.78 -13.70
N LEU A 10 -4.35 -20.63 -12.91
CA LEU A 10 -5.19 -20.20 -11.79
C LEU A 10 -4.37 -19.63 -10.63
N GLU A 11 -3.18 -20.16 -10.39
CA GLU A 11 -2.30 -19.70 -9.32
C GLU A 11 -1.83 -18.26 -9.55
N ARG A 12 -1.45 -17.94 -10.79
CA ARG A 12 -1.10 -16.58 -11.17
C ARG A 12 -2.28 -15.62 -11.08
N ALA A 13 -3.46 -16.03 -11.52
CA ALA A 13 -4.67 -15.23 -11.38
C ALA A 13 -4.95 -14.91 -9.90
N MET A 14 -4.84 -15.90 -9.01
CA MET A 14 -5.00 -15.72 -7.57
C MET A 14 -3.95 -14.80 -6.97
N ARG A 15 -2.68 -14.91 -7.39
CA ARG A 15 -1.61 -14.03 -6.94
C ARG A 15 -1.84 -12.58 -7.37
N ILE A 16 -2.27 -12.37 -8.62
CA ILE A 16 -2.61 -11.04 -9.15
C ILE A 16 -3.78 -10.46 -8.36
N LEU A 17 -4.84 -11.24 -8.14
CA LEU A 17 -6.00 -10.81 -7.37
C LEU A 17 -5.63 -10.41 -5.95
N LYS A 18 -4.84 -11.24 -5.24
CA LYS A 18 -4.32 -10.92 -3.89
C LYS A 18 -3.55 -9.59 -3.87
N LYS A 19 -2.63 -9.40 -4.82
CA LYS A 19 -1.83 -8.16 -4.93
C LYS A 19 -2.71 -6.94 -5.21
N LYS A 20 -3.70 -7.10 -6.08
CA LYS A 20 -4.70 -6.09 -6.43
C LYS A 20 -5.52 -5.67 -5.18
N ILE A 21 -6.03 -6.63 -4.40
CA ILE A 21 -6.76 -6.35 -3.14
C ILE A 21 -5.87 -5.66 -2.11
N GLN A 22 -4.60 -6.06 -2.00
CA GLN A 22 -3.64 -5.43 -1.09
C GLN A 22 -3.34 -3.99 -1.49
N ASN A 23 -3.16 -3.71 -2.79
CA ASN A 23 -2.91 -2.36 -3.32
C ASN A 23 -4.10 -1.43 -3.10
N ASP A 24 -5.33 -1.93 -3.25
CA ASP A 24 -6.55 -1.17 -2.94
C ASP A 24 -6.64 -0.82 -1.45
N GLY A 25 -5.86 -1.48 -0.58
CA GLY A 25 -5.87 -1.24 0.87
C GLY A 25 -7.23 -1.57 1.50
N LEU A 26 -8.03 -2.43 0.88
CA LEU A 26 -9.38 -2.80 1.32
C LEU A 26 -9.34 -3.36 2.75
N PHE A 27 -8.43 -4.29 3.03
CA PHE A 27 -8.27 -4.87 4.36
C PHE A 27 -7.94 -3.83 5.43
N LYS A 28 -7.13 -2.81 5.10
CA LYS A 28 -6.80 -1.72 6.01
C LYS A 28 -8.04 -0.88 6.33
N ARG A 29 -8.85 -0.56 5.31
CA ARG A 29 -10.12 0.18 5.46
C ARG A 29 -11.13 -0.61 6.28
N LEU A 30 -11.29 -1.90 5.99
CA LEU A 30 -12.19 -2.79 6.73
C LEU A 30 -11.78 -2.88 8.20
N LYS A 31 -10.50 -3.07 8.50
CA LYS A 31 -10.01 -3.13 9.89
C LYS A 31 -10.28 -1.82 10.64
N LEU A 32 -10.08 -0.67 9.99
CA LEU A 32 -10.37 0.65 10.59
C LEU A 32 -11.86 0.90 10.80
N LYS A 33 -12.74 0.33 9.97
CA LYS A 33 -14.20 0.49 10.08
C LYS A 33 -14.86 -0.48 11.07
N LYS A 34 -14.13 -1.46 11.63
CA LYS A 34 -14.72 -2.43 12.57
C LYS A 34 -15.20 -1.81 13.88
N SER A 35 -14.62 -0.69 14.29
CA SER A 35 -14.96 0.04 15.51
C SER A 35 -15.15 1.51 15.19
N TYR A 36 -16.04 2.19 15.91
CA TYR A 36 -16.17 3.64 15.82
C TYR A 36 -14.85 4.32 16.27
N GLU A 37 -14.29 5.17 15.42
CA GLU A 37 -13.11 5.99 15.73
C GLU A 37 -13.59 7.43 15.98
N LYS A 38 -13.29 8.01 17.14
CA LYS A 38 -13.66 9.39 17.44
C LYS A 38 -13.03 10.35 16.41
N PRO A 39 -13.70 11.46 16.02
CA PRO A 39 -13.17 12.37 15.00
C PRO A 39 -11.79 12.97 15.33
N SER A 40 -11.51 13.21 16.60
CA SER A 40 -10.20 13.70 17.08
C SER A 40 -9.09 12.67 16.89
N GLU A 41 -9.36 11.39 17.15
CA GLU A 41 -8.42 10.28 16.97
C GLU A 41 -8.17 10.01 15.49
N TYR A 42 -9.22 10.07 14.67
CA TYR A 42 -9.11 9.99 13.22
C TYR A 42 -8.17 11.06 12.66
N LYS A 43 -8.33 12.33 13.09
CA LYS A 43 -7.45 13.44 12.69
C LYS A 43 -5.99 13.17 13.07
N ARG A 44 -5.74 12.74 14.31
CA ARG A 44 -4.38 12.39 14.81
C ARG A 44 -3.78 11.21 14.05
N ARG A 45 -4.56 10.17 13.73
CA ARG A 45 -4.10 9.02 12.95
C ARG A 45 -3.77 9.42 11.52
N LYS A 46 -4.63 10.20 10.86
CA LYS A 46 -4.41 10.70 9.49
C LYS A 46 -3.13 11.51 9.38
N MET A 47 -2.87 12.40 10.33
CA MET A 47 -1.64 13.19 10.39
C MET A 47 -0.40 12.29 10.54
N ARG A 48 -0.41 11.34 11.50
CA ARG A 48 0.67 10.37 11.69
C ARG A 48 0.93 9.53 10.44
N GLU A 49 -0.11 9.05 9.77
CA GLU A 49 0.02 8.30 8.53
C GLU A 49 0.64 9.12 7.40
N SER A 50 0.26 10.41 7.25
CA SER A 50 0.86 11.29 6.24
C SER A 50 2.36 11.49 6.47
N LEU A 51 2.76 11.81 7.71
CA LEU A 51 4.16 11.97 8.08
C LEU A 51 4.96 10.68 7.83
N ARG A 52 4.40 9.52 8.19
CA ARG A 52 5.04 8.23 7.90
C ARG A 52 5.21 8.01 6.40
N ARG A 53 4.19 8.30 5.57
CA ARG A 53 4.27 8.17 4.10
C ARG A 53 5.35 9.09 3.52
N GLN A 54 5.40 10.35 3.96
CA GLN A 54 6.41 11.30 3.51
C GLN A 54 7.83 10.81 3.85
N ARG A 55 8.06 10.31 5.07
CA ARG A 55 9.36 9.74 5.49
C ARG A 55 9.78 8.56 4.61
N ILE A 56 8.86 7.64 4.31
CA ILE A 56 9.13 6.48 3.47
C ILE A 56 9.45 6.89 2.02
N THR A 57 8.70 7.84 1.47
CA THR A 57 8.96 8.35 0.11
C THR A 57 10.30 9.05 0.03
N ALA A 58 10.65 9.86 1.03
CA ALA A 58 11.92 10.56 1.09
C ALA A 58 13.11 9.58 1.20
N SER A 59 13.03 8.56 2.06
CA SER A 59 14.10 7.56 2.18
C SER A 59 14.29 6.82 0.86
N ARG A 60 13.20 6.36 0.21
CA ARG A 60 13.26 5.69 -1.09
C ARG A 60 13.93 6.54 -2.18
N LYS A 61 13.62 7.84 -2.25
CA LYS A 61 14.27 8.78 -3.19
C LYS A 61 15.77 8.90 -2.91
N LYS A 62 16.17 8.97 -1.64
CA LYS A 62 17.59 9.02 -1.25
C LYS A 62 18.35 7.78 -1.71
N TYR A 63 17.81 6.59 -1.46
CA TYR A 63 18.43 5.33 -1.91
C TYR A 63 18.53 5.25 -3.44
N GLN A 64 17.50 5.65 -4.18
CA GLN A 64 17.54 5.69 -5.65
C GLN A 64 18.60 6.66 -6.16
N LYS A 65 18.73 7.84 -5.53
CA LYS A 65 19.77 8.80 -5.88
C LYS A 65 21.15 8.18 -5.69
N VAL A 66 21.44 7.60 -4.53
CA VAL A 66 22.72 6.94 -4.23
C VAL A 66 23.04 5.82 -5.23
N GLN A 67 22.08 4.93 -5.52
CA GLN A 67 22.28 3.86 -6.49
C GLN A 67 22.53 4.37 -7.91
N ARG A 68 21.93 5.51 -8.29
CA ARG A 68 22.16 6.13 -9.60
C ARG A 68 23.57 6.71 -9.71
N PHE A 69 24.14 7.22 -8.62
CA PHE A 69 25.53 7.71 -8.59
C PHE A 69 26.57 6.59 -8.59
N GLN A 70 26.24 5.39 -8.09
CA GLN A 70 27.15 4.23 -8.10
C GLN A 70 27.12 3.40 -9.40
N ARG A 71 26.22 3.72 -10.34
CA ARG A 71 26.09 3.02 -11.63
C ARG A 71 26.77 3.75 -12.80
N PHE A 72 27.43 4.86 -12.52
CA PHE A 72 28.39 5.53 -13.40
C PHE A 72 29.79 5.30 -12.84
#